data_AF-A0A921BBJ5-F1
#
_entry.id   AF-A0A921BBJ5-F1
#
_cell.length_a   1.000
_cell.length_b   1.000
_cell.length_c   1.000
_cell.angle_alpha   90.00
_cell.angle_beta   90.00
_cell.angle_gamma   90.00
#
_symmetry.space_group_name_H-M   'P 1'
#
loop_
_entity.id
_entity.type
_entity.pdbx_description
1 polymer ?
#
loop_
_entity_poly.entity_id
_entity_poly.type
_entity_poly.pdbx_seq_one_letter_code
_entity_poly.pdbx_strand_id
1 'polypeptide(L)' 'MRKRTIWSWHHSYDQRIENPLMNIGGDFQEITWDEALRTIADRMQTTVNRSGPNSLAAIGPKN' A
#
# COMPACT_ATOMS: atom_id res chain seq x y z
N MET A 1 46.04 -7.25 7.80
CA MET A 1 44.62 -6.80 7.71
C MET A 1 43.96 -7.44 6.50
N ARG A 2 42.98 -8.34 6.69
CA ARG A 2 41.89 -8.63 5.73
C ARG A 2 40.71 -9.21 6.52
N LYS A 3 39.68 -8.40 6.77
CA LYS A 3 38.34 -8.87 7.12
C LYS A 3 37.40 -8.31 6.06
N ARG A 4 37.22 -9.00 4.95
CA ARG A 4 36.23 -8.61 3.95
C ARG A 4 35.68 -9.81 3.23
N THR A 5 34.91 -10.61 3.96
CA THR A 5 33.99 -11.63 3.47
C THR A 5 33.14 -12.05 4.67
N ILE A 6 31.81 -12.20 4.49
CA ILE A 6 30.82 -12.92 5.34
C ILE A 6 29.50 -12.15 5.64
N TRP A 7 29.32 -10.86 5.32
CA TRP A 7 28.01 -10.19 5.56
C TRP A 7 27.54 -9.32 4.39
N SER A 8 27.42 -9.91 3.19
CA SER A 8 26.61 -9.29 2.12
C SER A 8 25.18 -9.82 2.22
N TRP A 9 24.50 -9.52 3.32
CA TRP A 9 23.07 -9.74 3.43
C TRP A 9 22.39 -8.73 2.52
N HIS A 10 21.69 -9.21 1.49
CA HIS A 10 20.82 -8.42 0.63
C HIS A 10 19.71 -7.82 1.50
N HIS A 11 19.94 -6.62 2.02
CA HIS A 11 18.95 -5.85 2.74
C HIS A 11 18.04 -5.20 1.69
N SER A 12 16.85 -5.76 1.50
CA SER A 12 15.76 -5.31 0.60
C SER A 12 15.09 -4.00 1.05
N TYR A 13 15.87 -3.07 1.62
CA TYR A 13 15.39 -1.79 2.14
C TYR A 13 14.98 -0.82 1.03
N ASP A 14 15.53 -0.97 -0.17
CA ASP A 14 15.27 -0.12 -1.32
C ASP A 14 13.84 -0.26 -1.86
N GLN A 15 13.17 -1.39 -1.61
CA GLN A 15 11.80 -1.66 -2.06
C GLN A 15 10.74 -1.42 -0.97
N ARG A 16 11.14 -0.90 0.20
CA ARG A 16 10.21 -0.67 1.30
C ARG A 16 9.29 0.50 0.98
N ILE A 17 7.98 0.27 1.06
CA ILE A 17 6.98 1.34 1.00
C ILE A 17 6.93 2.01 2.38
N GLU A 18 7.27 3.30 2.44
CA GLU A 18 7.33 4.07 3.69
C GLU A 18 6.11 4.97 3.89
N ASN A 19 5.55 5.48 2.79
CA ASN A 19 4.39 6.37 2.78
C ASN A 19 3.26 5.77 1.91
N PRO A 20 1.99 6.15 2.15
CA PRO A 20 0.89 5.83 1.26
C PRO A 20 1.16 6.36 -0.14
N LEU A 21 0.83 5.55 -1.15
CA LEU A 21 0.97 5.91 -2.55
C LEU A 21 -0.40 5.83 -3.23
N MET A 22 -0.74 6.83 -4.04
CA MET A 22 -1.91 6.82 -4.90
C MET A 22 -1.50 6.78 -6.36
N ASN A 23 -2.14 5.91 -7.15
CA ASN A 23 -1.99 5.91 -8.60
C ASN A 23 -2.74 7.10 -9.20
N ILE A 24 -2.00 7.96 -9.89
CA ILE A 24 -2.49 9.14 -10.60
C ILE A 24 -1.99 9.04 -12.04
N GLY A 25 -2.89 8.66 -12.95
CA GLY A 25 -2.57 8.59 -14.39
C GLY A 25 -1.54 7.51 -14.78
N GLY A 26 -1.37 6.47 -13.95
CA GLY A 26 -0.38 5.42 -14.18
C GLY A 26 0.84 5.51 -13.28
N ASP A 27 1.08 6.67 -12.66
CA ASP A 27 2.23 6.91 -11.78
C ASP A 27 1.80 6.95 -10.31
N PHE A 28 2.66 6.43 -9.42
CA PHE A 28 2.41 6.47 -7.98
C PHE A 28 2.99 7.73 -7.36
N GLN A 29 2.15 8.47 -6.65
CA GLN A 29 2.53 9.68 -5.92
C GLN A 29 2.29 9.50 -4.43
N GLU A 30 3.20 9.99 -3.60
CA GLU A 30 3.03 10.00 -2.15
C GLU A 30 1.86 10.89 -1.75
N ILE A 31 1.03 10.39 -0.83
CA ILE A 31 -0.06 11.14 -0.23
C ILE A 31 -0.02 10.98 1.29
N THR A 32 -0.75 11.85 1.99
CA THR A 32 -0.85 11.74 3.45
C THR A 32 -1.70 10.54 3.86
N TRP A 33 -1.48 10.02 5.07
CA TRP A 33 -2.32 8.97 5.64
C TRP A 33 -3.80 9.37 5.72
N ASP A 34 -4.09 10.61 6.11
CA ASP A 34 -5.46 11.13 6.17
C ASP A 34 -6.13 11.12 4.80
N GLU A 35 -5.41 11.55 3.75
CA GLU A 35 -5.90 11.54 2.38
C GLU A 35 -6.12 10.11 1.86
N ALA A 36 -5.20 9.19 2.15
CA ALA A 36 -5.30 7.79 1.73
C ALA A 36 -6.55 7.12 2.31
N LEU A 37 -6.74 7.26 3.63
CA LEU A 37 -7.86 6.65 4.33
C LEU A 37 -9.20 7.26 3.93
N ARG A 38 -9.27 8.60 3.76
CA ARG A 38 -10.48 9.28 3.24
C ARG A 38 -10.82 8.80 1.83
N THR A 39 -9.82 8.72 0.95
CA THR A 39 -10.02 8.24 -0.43
C THR A 39 -10.56 6.81 -0.47
N ILE A 40 -10.06 5.92 0.38
CA ILE A 40 -10.56 4.55 0.49
C ILE A 40 -12.01 4.54 0.98
N ALA A 41 -12.31 5.28 2.05
CA ALA A 41 -13.64 5.34 2.63
C ALA A 41 -14.68 5.88 1.63
N ASP A 42 -14.36 6.97 0.92
CA ASP A 42 -15.26 7.59 -0.07
C ASP A 42 -15.55 6.64 -1.23
N ARG A 43 -14.53 5.91 -1.72
CA ARG A 43 -14.70 4.93 -2.80
C ARG A 43 -15.50 3.71 -2.35
N MET A 44 -15.25 3.21 -1.15
CA MET A 44 -16.03 2.13 -0.56
C MET A 44 -17.49 2.54 -0.42
N GLN A 45 -17.76 3.71 0.15
CA GLN A 45 -19.11 4.24 0.34
C GLN A 45 -19.83 4.44 -1.01
N THR A 46 -19.14 4.99 -2.00
CA THR A 46 -19.69 5.17 -3.36
C THR A 46 -20.06 3.82 -3.99
N THR A 47 -19.21 2.80 -3.83
CA THR A 47 -19.44 1.46 -4.35
C THR A 47 -20.65 0.81 -3.67
N VAL A 48 -20.74 0.88 -2.35
CA VAL A 48 -21.88 0.38 -1.58
C VAL A 48 -23.19 1.07 -2.00
N ASN A 49 -23.17 2.40 -2.12
CA ASN A 49 -24.35 3.17 -2.51
C ASN A 49 -24.84 2.80 -3.92
N ARG A 50 -23.92 2.49 -4.84
CA ARG A 50 -24.24 2.17 -6.23
C ARG A 50 -24.62 0.71 -6.45
N SER A 51 -23.98 -0.21 -5.74
CA SER A 51 -23.97 -1.65 -6.09
C SER A 51 -24.30 -2.56 -4.90
N GLY A 52 -24.61 -2.00 -3.73
CA GLY A 52 -24.92 -2.74 -2.52
C GLY A 52 -23.69 -3.24 -1.77
N PRO A 53 -23.84 -3.65 -0.49
CA PRO A 53 -22.72 -3.99 0.38
C PRO A 53 -21.92 -5.23 -0.06
N ASN A 54 -22.55 -6.17 -0.75
CA ASN A 54 -21.90 -7.39 -1.25
C ASN A 54 -20.92 -7.14 -2.41
N SER A 55 -20.80 -5.89 -2.87
CA SER A 55 -19.81 -5.46 -3.87
C SER A 55 -18.41 -5.22 -3.30
N LEU A 56 -18.25 -5.23 -1.97
CA LEU A 56 -16.95 -5.10 -1.31
C LEU A 56 -16.45 -6.46 -0.82
N ALA A 57 -15.16 -6.70 -1.00
CA ALA A 57 -14.45 -7.86 -0.48
C ALA A 57 -13.12 -7.42 0.14
N ALA A 58 -12.69 -8.13 1.19
CA ALA A 58 -11.38 -7.99 1.79
C ALA A 58 -10.67 -9.35 1.74
N ILE A 59 -9.38 -9.33 1.43
CA ILE A 59 -8.53 -10.52 1.40
C ILE A 59 -7.37 -10.27 2.36
N GLY A 60 -7.15 -11.21 3.26
CA GLY A 60 -6.04 -11.20 4.19
C GLY A 60 -5.68 -12.63 4.56
N PRO A 61 -4.49 -12.84 5.15
CA PRO A 61 -4.16 -14.13 5.73
C PRO A 61 -5.21 -14.50 6.78
N LYS A 62 -5.48 -15.79 6.92
CA LYS A 62 -6.24 -16.28 8.06
C LYS A 62 -5.30 -16.17 9.27
N ASN A 63 -5.70 -15.39 10.27
CA ASN A 63 -4.95 -15.21 11.52
C ASN A 63 -4.67 -16.55 12.21
#